data_AF-A0A1F5B2N7-F1
#
_entry.id   AF-A0A1F5B2N7-F1
#
_cell.length_a   1.000
_cell.length_b   1.000
_cell.length_c   1.000
_cell.angle_alpha   90.00
_cell.angle_beta   90.00
_cell.angle_gamma   90.00
#
_symmetry.space_group_name_H-M   'P 1'
#
loop_
_entity.id
_entity.type
_entity.pdbx_description
1 polymer ?
#
loop_
_entity_poly.entity_id
_entity_poly.type
_entity_poly.pdbx_seq_one_letter_code
_entity_poly.pdbx_strand_id
1 'polypeptide(L)'
;MRIRRNKKEGFSLLEVLIGITLVAIAVLGLAQMFTLGILNNLRSDRIANASFLAQQQVDVMRNLTADELSAMTTGNGVDLNGDGTMDVLKDELLDLNSDSQMDYRRLTEVQVDATGADLVFEVSVYVYSAEKLNAERAQLILQPVAHGVRAKVNTVISR
;
A
#
# COMPACT_ATOMS: atom_id res chain seq x y z
N MET A 1 55.52 38.65 41.61
CA MET A 1 54.71 37.68 40.83
C MET A 1 53.24 38.07 40.96
N ARG A 2 52.64 38.71 39.96
CA ARG A 2 51.23 39.17 39.99
C ARG A 2 50.34 38.08 39.38
N ILE A 3 49.51 37.44 40.20
CA ILE A 3 48.50 36.48 39.73
C ILE A 3 47.37 37.29 39.07
N ARG A 4 47.23 37.19 37.75
CA ARG A 4 46.06 37.72 37.04
C ARG A 4 44.85 36.86 37.42
N ARG A 5 43.88 37.44 38.11
CA ARG A 5 42.56 36.80 38.30
C ARG A 5 41.84 36.81 36.96
N ASN A 6 41.66 35.64 36.36
CA ASN A 6 40.72 35.47 35.25
C ASN A 6 39.33 35.85 35.75
N LYS A 7 38.72 36.90 35.17
CA LYS A 7 37.31 37.21 35.40
C LYS A 7 36.51 36.02 34.88
N LYS A 8 35.81 35.32 35.79
CA LYS A 8 34.80 34.33 35.41
C LYS A 8 33.60 35.12 34.91
N GLU A 9 33.51 35.31 33.61
CA GLU A 9 32.35 35.92 32.97
C GLU A 9 31.26 34.84 32.89
N GLY A 10 30.15 35.07 33.60
CA GLY A 10 28.95 34.24 33.52
C GLY A 10 28.09 34.65 32.34
N PHE A 11 27.11 33.81 31.98
CA PHE A 11 26.17 34.12 30.91
C PHE A 11 25.27 35.30 31.26
N SER A 12 25.07 36.19 30.29
CA SER A 12 24.05 37.23 30.38
C SER A 12 22.65 36.62 30.34
N LEU A 13 21.68 37.23 31.04
CA LEU A 13 20.28 36.82 30.99
C LEU A 13 19.73 36.83 29.55
N LEU A 14 20.17 37.80 28.74
CA LEU A 14 19.80 37.89 27.32
C LEU A 14 20.36 36.70 26.52
N GLU A 15 21.59 36.30 26.79
CA GLU A 15 22.25 35.19 26.12
C GLU A 15 21.58 33.84 26.45
N VAL A 16 21.19 33.67 27.71
CA VAL A 16 20.41 32.49 28.15
C VAL A 16 19.04 32.47 27.45
N LEU A 17 18.35 33.62 27.36
CA LEU A 17 17.03 33.70 26.73
C LEU A 17 17.11 33.39 25.23
N ILE A 18 18.09 33.96 24.53
CA ILE A 18 18.35 33.65 23.12
C ILE A 18 18.69 32.17 22.94
N GLY A 19 19.57 31.62 23.79
CA GLY A 19 19.96 30.21 23.75
C GLY A 19 18.77 29.27 23.92
N ILE A 20 17.92 29.49 24.93
CA ILE A 20 16.71 28.70 25.14
C ILE A 20 15.75 28.82 23.96
N THR A 21 15.59 30.03 23.41
CA THR A 21 14.70 30.26 22.26
C THR A 21 15.18 29.50 21.02
N LEU A 22 16.48 29.55 20.72
CA LEU A 22 17.07 28.82 19.59
C LEU A 22 16.96 27.30 19.77
N VAL A 23 17.22 26.79 20.98
CA VAL A 23 17.06 25.37 21.30
C VAL A 23 15.60 24.94 21.14
N ALA A 24 14.64 25.74 21.62
CA ALA A 24 13.22 25.44 21.49
C ALA A 24 12.80 25.32 20.02
N ILE A 25 13.22 26.26 19.16
CA ILE A 25 12.93 26.21 17.71
C ILE A 25 13.57 24.96 17.08
N ALA A 26 14.82 24.64 17.43
CA ALA A 26 15.51 23.47 16.90
C ALA A 26 14.80 22.15 17.28
N VAL A 27 14.38 22.01 18.54
CA VAL A 27 13.67 20.82 19.03
C VAL A 27 12.30 20.69 18.37
N LEU A 28 11.58 21.80 18.15
CA LEU A 28 10.30 21.77 17.42
C LEU A 28 10.48 21.28 15.98
N GLY A 29 11.52 21.75 15.29
CA GLY A 29 11.86 21.26 13.95
C GLY A 29 12.16 19.76 13.91
N LEU A 30 12.94 19.27 14.88
CA LEU A 30 13.25 17.83 15.01
C LEU A 30 12.00 17.00 15.30
N ALA A 31 11.10 17.46 16.18
CA ALA A 31 9.86 16.77 16.50
C ALA A 31 8.99 16.57 15.24
N GLN A 32 8.86 17.60 14.41
CA GLN A 32 8.10 17.51 13.17
C GLN A 32 8.74 16.54 12.17
N MET A 33 10.06 16.59 11.99
CA MET A 33 10.77 15.67 11.09
C MET A 33 10.62 14.21 11.55
N PHE A 34 10.67 13.97 12.85
CA PHE A 34 10.47 12.64 13.43
C PHE A 34 9.07 12.10 13.14
N THR A 35 8.03 12.90 13.37
CA THR A 35 6.65 12.50 13.06
C THR A 35 6.45 12.22 11.57
N LEU A 36 6.99 13.08 10.70
CA LEU A 36 6.92 12.86 9.24
C LEU A 36 7.67 11.60 8.82
N GLY A 37 8.82 11.32 9.43
CA GLY A 37 9.60 10.10 9.19
C GLY A 37 8.80 8.83 9.52
N ILE A 38 8.15 8.80 10.68
CA ILE A 38 7.28 7.68 11.09
C ILE A 38 6.12 7.51 10.11
N LEU A 39 5.42 8.60 9.77
CA LEU A 39 4.27 8.53 8.84
C LEU A 39 4.69 8.05 7.44
N ASN A 40 5.87 8.48 6.97
CA ASN A 40 6.42 8.03 5.70
C ASN A 40 6.77 6.54 5.73
N ASN A 41 7.40 6.07 6.81
CA ASN A 41 7.74 4.67 6.98
C ASN A 41 6.48 3.78 6.97
N LEU A 42 5.48 4.12 7.79
CA LEU A 42 4.20 3.40 7.83
C LEU A 42 3.50 3.39 6.46
N ARG A 43 3.56 4.49 5.70
CA ARG A 43 3.00 4.54 4.35
C ARG A 43 3.79 3.65 3.39
N SER A 44 5.11 3.64 3.49
CA SER A 44 5.99 2.83 2.65
C SER A 44 5.76 1.34 2.88
N ASP A 45 5.64 0.91 4.14
CA ASP A 45 5.30 -0.46 4.52
C ASP A 45 3.98 -0.90 3.89
N ARG A 46 2.95 -0.05 3.94
CA ARG A 46 1.64 -0.34 3.32
C ARG A 46 1.72 -0.50 1.81
N ILE A 47 2.49 0.36 1.14
CA ILE A 47 2.68 0.29 -0.31
C ILE A 47 3.48 -0.96 -0.70
N ALA A 48 4.51 -1.31 0.07
CA ALA A 48 5.32 -2.49 -0.17
C ALA A 48 4.48 -3.78 -0.05
N ASN A 49 3.71 -3.93 1.03
CA ASN A 49 2.81 -5.07 1.23
C ASN A 49 1.74 -5.12 0.13
N ALA A 50 1.10 -4.00 -0.19
CA ALA A 50 0.11 -3.95 -1.27
C ALA A 50 0.70 -4.35 -2.63
N SER A 51 1.93 -3.92 -2.92
CA SER A 51 2.62 -4.25 -4.17
C SER A 51 2.96 -5.74 -4.24
N PHE A 52 3.43 -6.31 -3.13
CA PHE A 52 3.68 -7.75 -3.01
C PHE A 52 2.40 -8.56 -3.25
N LEU A 53 1.30 -8.18 -2.59
CA LEU A 53 -0.01 -8.84 -2.74
C LEU A 53 -0.56 -8.76 -4.16
N ALA A 54 -0.35 -7.63 -4.84
CA ALA A 54 -0.76 -7.46 -6.23
C ALA A 54 0.06 -8.36 -7.17
N GLN A 55 1.37 -8.45 -6.95
CA GLN A 55 2.24 -9.29 -7.77
C GLN A 55 1.99 -10.79 -7.54
N GLN A 56 1.81 -11.21 -6.29
CA GLN A 56 1.41 -12.57 -5.98
C GLN A 56 0.15 -12.98 -6.74
N GLN A 57 -0.84 -12.10 -6.80
CA GLN A 57 -2.07 -12.37 -7.54
C GLN A 57 -1.82 -12.44 -9.05
N VAL A 58 -1.03 -11.54 -9.62
CA VAL A 58 -0.64 -11.61 -11.04
C VAL A 58 0.03 -12.95 -11.37
N ASP A 59 0.90 -13.44 -10.49
CA ASP A 59 1.56 -14.73 -10.67
C ASP A 59 0.57 -15.90 -10.60
N VAL A 60 -0.43 -15.85 -9.71
CA VAL A 60 -1.54 -16.80 -9.71
C VAL A 60 -2.30 -16.75 -11.04
N MET A 61 -2.68 -15.57 -11.51
CA MET A 61 -3.41 -15.37 -12.77
C MET A 61 -2.65 -15.90 -13.98
N ARG A 62 -1.32 -15.80 -13.98
CA ARG A 62 -0.45 -16.33 -15.04
C ARG A 62 -0.35 -17.84 -15.07
N ASN A 63 -0.67 -18.51 -13.96
CA ASN A 63 -0.69 -19.96 -13.88
C ASN A 63 -2.04 -20.56 -14.28
N LEU A 64 -3.08 -19.73 -14.42
CA LEU A 64 -4.38 -20.17 -14.89
C LEU A 64 -4.38 -20.52 -16.39
N THR A 65 -5.24 -21.46 -16.74
CA THR A 65 -5.56 -21.88 -18.11
C THR A 65 -6.48 -20.85 -18.79
N ALA A 66 -6.64 -20.96 -20.11
CA ALA A 66 -7.52 -20.08 -20.87
C ALA A 66 -8.99 -20.20 -20.43
N ASP A 67 -9.45 -21.40 -20.08
CA ASP A 67 -10.82 -21.65 -19.63
C ASP A 67 -11.06 -21.03 -18.25
N GLU A 68 -10.11 -21.18 -17.33
CA GLU A 68 -10.17 -20.59 -15.99
C GLU A 68 -10.13 -19.05 -16.05
N LEU A 69 -9.25 -18.48 -16.88
CA LEU A 69 -9.20 -17.03 -17.13
C LEU A 69 -10.50 -16.52 -17.76
N SER A 70 -11.08 -17.28 -18.67
CA SER A 70 -12.38 -16.96 -19.28
C SER A 70 -13.51 -17.01 -18.24
N ALA A 71 -13.50 -17.99 -17.33
CA ALA A 71 -14.44 -18.04 -16.21
C ALA A 71 -14.32 -16.81 -15.29
N MET A 72 -13.10 -16.28 -15.12
CA MET A 72 -12.87 -15.01 -14.44
C MET A 72 -13.34 -13.79 -15.20
N THR A 73 -13.84 -13.85 -16.44
CA THR A 73 -14.42 -12.65 -17.06
C THR A 73 -15.81 -12.37 -16.49
N THR A 74 -16.63 -13.41 -16.35
CA THR A 74 -18.04 -13.30 -15.93
C THR A 74 -18.29 -13.72 -14.47
N GLY A 75 -17.44 -14.57 -13.91
CA GLY A 75 -17.61 -15.12 -12.56
C GLY A 75 -17.03 -14.24 -11.44
N ASN A 76 -17.29 -14.66 -10.19
CA ASN A 76 -16.70 -14.06 -8.98
C ASN A 76 -15.32 -14.65 -8.62
N GLY A 77 -14.93 -15.74 -9.27
CA GLY A 77 -13.70 -16.47 -9.02
C GLY A 77 -13.60 -17.74 -9.86
N VAL A 78 -12.59 -18.55 -9.57
CA VAL A 78 -12.35 -19.88 -10.16
C VAL A 78 -12.18 -20.90 -9.04
N ASP A 79 -12.86 -22.03 -9.19
CA ASP A 79 -12.65 -23.25 -8.43
C ASP A 79 -11.69 -24.14 -9.24
N LEU A 80 -10.48 -24.36 -8.71
CA LEU A 80 -9.41 -25.09 -9.40
C LEU A 80 -9.49 -26.60 -9.13
N ASN A 81 -10.16 -27.02 -8.05
CA ASN A 81 -10.17 -28.40 -7.59
C ASN A 81 -11.55 -29.08 -7.76
N GLY A 82 -12.58 -28.32 -8.10
CA GLY A 82 -13.95 -28.79 -8.32
C GLY A 82 -14.72 -29.12 -7.05
N ASP A 83 -14.32 -28.60 -5.89
CA ASP A 83 -14.97 -28.86 -4.60
C ASP A 83 -16.17 -27.94 -4.31
N GLY A 84 -16.45 -26.99 -5.20
CA GLY A 84 -17.55 -26.03 -5.10
C GLY A 84 -17.19 -24.77 -4.31
N THR A 85 -15.96 -24.65 -3.82
CA THR A 85 -15.41 -23.45 -3.22
C THR A 85 -14.47 -22.74 -4.20
N MET A 86 -14.49 -21.42 -4.20
CA MET A 86 -13.66 -20.64 -5.13
C MET A 86 -12.26 -20.48 -4.53
N ASP A 87 -11.25 -21.01 -5.20
CA ASP A 87 -9.84 -20.90 -4.80
C ASP A 87 -9.25 -19.53 -5.16
N VAL A 88 -9.60 -19.00 -6.33
CA VAL A 88 -9.11 -17.71 -6.82
C VAL A 88 -10.27 -16.73 -6.92
N LEU A 89 -10.27 -15.71 -6.08
CA LEU A 89 -11.35 -14.73 -5.99
C LEU A 89 -11.03 -13.45 -6.75
N LYS A 90 -12.07 -12.81 -7.31
CA LYS A 90 -11.99 -11.44 -7.84
C LYS A 90 -11.97 -10.38 -6.76
N ASP A 91 -12.45 -10.70 -5.57
CA ASP A 91 -12.62 -9.77 -4.47
C ASP A 91 -12.35 -10.52 -3.18
N GLU A 92 -11.23 -10.17 -2.55
CA GLU A 92 -10.71 -10.88 -1.40
C GLU A 92 -10.34 -9.90 -0.30
N LEU A 93 -10.78 -10.21 0.92
CA LEU A 93 -10.37 -9.53 2.14
C LEU A 93 -9.22 -10.33 2.74
N LEU A 94 -8.12 -9.64 3.00
CA LEU A 94 -6.85 -10.23 3.41
C LEU A 94 -6.51 -9.76 4.83
N ASP A 95 -6.34 -10.72 5.72
CA ASP A 95 -5.74 -10.57 7.05
C ASP A 95 -4.31 -11.13 6.98
N LEU A 96 -3.31 -10.25 7.03
CA LEU A 96 -1.90 -10.64 6.83
C LEU A 96 -1.28 -11.21 8.11
N ASN A 97 -1.76 -10.79 9.27
CA ASN A 97 -1.18 -11.13 10.57
C ASN A 97 -2.04 -12.12 11.37
N SER A 98 -3.17 -12.55 10.81
CA SER A 98 -4.15 -13.45 11.42
C SER A 98 -4.73 -12.92 12.74
N ASP A 99 -4.87 -11.60 12.87
CA ASP A 99 -5.44 -10.96 14.07
C ASP A 99 -6.97 -10.80 14.04
N SER A 100 -7.63 -11.38 13.03
CA SER A 100 -9.06 -11.30 12.75
C SER A 100 -9.54 -9.91 12.30
N GLN A 101 -8.63 -8.98 12.03
CA GLN A 101 -8.92 -7.74 11.31
C GLN A 101 -8.39 -7.84 9.88
N MET A 102 -9.25 -7.46 8.94
CA MET A 102 -8.85 -7.42 7.54
C MET A 102 -7.96 -6.20 7.30
N ASP A 103 -6.73 -6.44 6.84
CA ASP A 103 -5.74 -5.39 6.58
C ASP A 103 -5.90 -4.79 5.19
N TYR A 104 -6.18 -5.65 4.21
CA TYR A 104 -6.27 -5.28 2.80
C TYR A 104 -7.50 -5.86 2.13
N ARG A 105 -7.91 -5.21 1.05
CA ARG A 105 -8.83 -5.76 0.07
C ARG A 105 -8.15 -5.78 -1.28
N ARG A 106 -8.10 -6.97 -1.89
CA ARG A 106 -7.54 -7.19 -3.22
C ARG A 106 -8.68 -7.40 -4.20
N LEU A 107 -8.67 -6.61 -5.28
CA LEU A 107 -9.62 -6.72 -6.38
C LEU A 107 -8.88 -7.13 -7.64
N THR A 108 -9.39 -8.14 -8.32
CA THR A 108 -8.89 -8.61 -9.60
C THR A 108 -9.98 -8.40 -10.65
N GLU A 109 -9.63 -7.73 -11.74
CA GLU A 109 -10.48 -7.56 -12.91
C GLU A 109 -9.81 -8.19 -14.12
N VAL A 110 -10.58 -8.95 -14.89
CA VAL A 110 -10.11 -9.67 -16.08
C VAL A 110 -11.02 -9.29 -17.23
N GLN A 111 -10.41 -8.76 -18.28
CA GLN A 111 -11.08 -8.47 -19.54
C GLN A 111 -10.47 -9.34 -20.63
N VAL A 112 -11.32 -9.91 -21.48
CA VAL A 112 -10.88 -10.70 -22.64
C VAL A 112 -11.05 -9.90 -23.91
N ASP A 113 -10.00 -9.89 -24.73
CA ASP A 113 -10.07 -9.48 -26.13
C ASP A 113 -9.98 -10.73 -27.00
N ALA A 114 -11.11 -11.05 -27.64
CA ALA A 114 -11.27 -12.22 -28.52
C ALA A 114 -11.32 -11.82 -30.01
N THR A 115 -10.80 -10.64 -30.37
CA THR A 115 -10.87 -10.12 -31.75
C THR A 115 -9.88 -10.84 -32.70
N GLY A 116 -8.94 -11.63 -32.17
CA GLY A 116 -7.91 -12.37 -32.91
C GLY A 116 -8.06 -13.90 -32.84
N ALA A 117 -7.03 -14.61 -33.33
CA ALA A 117 -6.97 -16.08 -33.26
C ALA A 117 -6.57 -16.61 -31.86
N ASP A 118 -5.84 -15.81 -31.09
CA ASP A 118 -5.41 -16.11 -29.73
C ASP A 118 -6.26 -15.33 -28.73
N LEU A 119 -6.50 -15.91 -27.55
CA LEU A 119 -7.23 -15.24 -26.48
C LEU A 119 -6.27 -14.36 -25.69
N VAL A 120 -6.54 -13.05 -25.66
CA VAL A 120 -5.75 -12.09 -24.91
C VAL A 120 -6.54 -11.61 -23.70
N PHE A 121 -5.97 -11.77 -22.51
CA PHE A 121 -6.57 -11.37 -21.25
C PHE A 121 -5.81 -10.17 -20.67
N GLU A 122 -6.50 -9.04 -20.47
CA GLU A 122 -6.01 -7.94 -19.67
C GLU A 122 -6.42 -8.15 -18.21
N VAL A 123 -5.43 -8.29 -17.34
CA VAL A 123 -5.64 -8.49 -15.90
C VAL A 123 -5.17 -7.25 -15.15
N SER A 124 -6.07 -6.69 -14.36
CA SER A 124 -5.78 -5.56 -13.46
C SER A 124 -6.00 -5.97 -12.01
N VAL A 125 -4.97 -5.87 -11.19
CA VAL A 125 -5.04 -6.14 -9.74
C VAL A 125 -4.91 -4.82 -8.99
N TYR A 126 -5.85 -4.56 -8.09
CA TYR A 126 -5.90 -3.39 -7.23
C TYR A 126 -5.85 -3.83 -5.78
N VAL A 127 -5.00 -3.19 -4.98
CA VAL A 127 -4.92 -3.46 -3.54
C VAL A 127 -5.19 -2.19 -2.75
N TYR A 128 -6.18 -2.28 -1.87
CA TYR A 128 -6.62 -1.21 -0.98
C TYR A 128 -6.35 -1.59 0.46
N SER A 129 -6.05 -0.60 1.30
CA SER A 129 -5.93 -0.78 2.74
C SER A 129 -7.30 -0.86 3.43
N ALA A 130 -7.29 -1.22 4.71
CA ALA A 130 -8.46 -1.46 5.56
C ALA A 130 -9.54 -0.34 5.54
N GLU A 131 -9.19 0.89 5.17
CA GLU A 131 -10.17 1.98 5.11
C GLU A 131 -11.19 1.83 3.96
N LYS A 132 -10.98 0.89 3.03
CA LYS A 132 -11.84 0.66 1.85
C LYS A 132 -12.49 -0.71 1.78
N LEU A 133 -12.46 -1.49 2.86
CA LEU A 133 -13.07 -2.83 2.88
C LEU A 133 -14.57 -2.80 2.54
N ASN A 134 -15.29 -1.81 3.04
CA ASN A 134 -16.74 -1.68 2.85
C ASN A 134 -17.15 -0.79 1.66
N ALA A 135 -16.19 -0.27 0.89
CA ALA A 135 -16.50 0.55 -0.27
C ALA A 135 -17.06 -0.32 -1.41
N GLU A 136 -17.91 0.27 -2.26
CA GLU A 136 -18.48 -0.45 -3.40
C GLU A 136 -17.37 -0.84 -4.41
N ARG A 137 -17.32 -2.12 -4.80
CA ARG A 137 -16.32 -2.65 -5.73
C ARG A 137 -16.25 -1.87 -7.04
N ALA A 138 -17.41 -1.54 -7.62
CA ALA A 138 -17.48 -0.80 -8.89
C ALA A 138 -16.82 0.58 -8.79
N GLN A 139 -16.99 1.29 -7.68
CA GLN A 139 -16.37 2.60 -7.46
C GLN A 139 -14.86 2.50 -7.30
N LEU A 140 -14.38 1.46 -6.59
CA LEU A 140 -12.95 1.21 -6.43
C LEU A 140 -12.28 0.92 -7.77
N ILE A 141 -12.93 0.19 -8.67
CA ILE A 141 -12.38 -0.10 -10.01
C ILE A 141 -12.41 1.15 -10.90
N LEU A 142 -13.50 1.93 -10.85
CA LEU A 142 -13.68 3.11 -11.69
C LEU A 142 -12.77 4.28 -11.29
N GLN A 143 -12.53 4.48 -9.99
CA GLN A 143 -11.78 5.62 -9.45
C GLN A 143 -10.70 5.20 -8.43
N PRO A 144 -9.73 4.37 -8.83
CA PRO A 144 -8.78 3.75 -7.89
C PRO A 144 -7.91 4.77 -7.15
N VAL A 145 -7.50 5.84 -7.84
CA VAL A 145 -6.65 6.90 -7.24
C VAL A 145 -7.44 7.73 -6.23
N ALA A 146 -8.70 8.09 -6.53
CA ALA A 146 -9.55 8.86 -5.62
C ALA A 146 -9.85 8.08 -4.33
N HIS A 147 -9.94 6.75 -4.44
CA HIS A 147 -10.12 5.86 -3.28
C HIS A 147 -8.81 5.44 -2.61
N GLY A 148 -7.67 5.99 -3.03
CA GLY A 148 -6.39 5.77 -2.34
C GLY A 148 -5.82 4.37 -2.51
N VAL A 149 -5.92 3.80 -3.72
CA VAL A 149 -5.26 2.53 -4.09
C VAL A 149 -3.78 2.54 -3.64
N ARG A 150 -3.33 1.44 -3.04
CA ARG A 150 -1.96 1.30 -2.52
C ARG A 150 -1.03 0.68 -3.55
N ALA A 151 -1.56 -0.26 -4.33
CA ALA A 151 -0.89 -0.83 -5.49
C ALA A 151 -1.89 -1.13 -6.60
N LYS A 152 -1.49 -0.86 -7.84
CA LYS A 152 -2.19 -1.27 -9.05
C LYS A 152 -1.17 -1.94 -9.97
N VAL A 153 -1.44 -3.17 -10.38
CA VAL A 153 -0.62 -3.88 -11.36
C VAL A 153 -1.51 -4.29 -12.53
N ASN A 154 -1.06 -3.95 -13.73
CA ASN A 154 -1.70 -4.36 -14.97
C ASN A 154 -0.78 -5.34 -15.69
N THR A 155 -1.35 -6.41 -16.24
CA THR A 155 -0.62 -7.38 -17.05
C THR A 155 -1.50 -7.90 -18.18
N VAL A 156 -0.85 -8.41 -19.22
CA VAL A 156 -1.52 -9.05 -20.35
C VAL A 156 -1.05 -10.49 -20.41
N ILE A 157 -2.00 -11.42 -20.55
CA ILE A 157 -1.78 -12.86 -20.65
C ILE A 157 -2.37 -13.32 -21.98
N SER A 158 -1.55 -13.89 -22.86
CA SER A 158 -2.01 -14.50 -24.11
C SER A 158 -2.02 -16.02 -23.98
N ARG A 159 -3.06 -16.65 -24.53
CA ARG A 159 -3.22 -18.11 -24.60
C ARG A 159 -3.65 -18.56 -25.99
#